data_AF-A0A9D1ZMT6-F1
#
_entry.id   AF-A0A9D1ZMT6-F1
#
_cell.length_a   1.000
_cell.length_b   1.000
_cell.length_c   1.000
_cell.angle_alpha   90.00
_cell.angle_beta   90.00
_cell.angle_gamma   90.00
#
_symmetry.space_group_name_H-M   'P 1'
#
loop_
_entity.id
_entity.type
_entity.pdbx_description
1 polymer ?
#
loop_
_entity_poly.entity_id
_entity_poly.type
_entity_poly.pdbx_seq_one_letter_code
_entity_poly.pdbx_strand_id
1 'polypeptide(L)'
;MKKFFEQHKMISIWVLFLVMSVAIIYTTDLKNGHIWSYLDIDTDGRFHVLRIEGLYQALKQGQLFPVVNMAFMGGFGYISNVFYADLWLYPAAILRLIGLTTAQAFVTYYVILNFATFLIAFYAYRYVSHNDGKSLLFSFIYTLSAYRIFDMVRRFDIGETLTLTFLPIVILGIYEIFYDDSSKWYFLTLGMVMVIYAHALSPILIGMLIFCVILFRIKILIREPRRILRLVYSGLLAGVFSLAYFLPMFEQLNQTKFKLTSPLVDVAQRSNSLKDIFTWSFNNDLYQEGIGLVLIIVAIAIPFVVWKVKNPAVRDFAIIGEIFLIMTSKLFPWGMLEDTPLRIIQFPWRLNMLITVLFSIFLAADPLHLFAKKQLKVILVGFILVLTLNSELLLVKNYPHEYDTYTSFNHLDSYSIGSGEEYLPKQASLKKLEGMAHVPTVEKGTIEITGFKQNASKISFNFNDANNARINLPIIGYYGYSAKNSLGNVSALKMNPQTGLGQVTLNGKGTVRVDYYQTWIQKSSRIISISSLLIFFLTFYSKKKRMKK
;
A
#
# COMPACT_ATOMS: atom_id res chain seq x y z
N MET A 1 -9.23 0.35 41.87
CA MET A 1 -8.50 0.64 40.62
C MET A 1 -7.44 -0.38 40.25
N LYS A 2 -6.37 -0.60 41.05
CA LYS A 2 -5.25 -1.49 40.65
C LYS A 2 -5.66 -2.95 40.32
N LYS A 3 -6.55 -3.57 41.11
CA LYS A 3 -7.08 -4.93 40.84
C LYS A 3 -7.92 -5.01 39.54
N PHE A 4 -8.70 -3.98 39.23
CA PHE A 4 -9.49 -3.89 38.01
C PHE A 4 -8.60 -3.83 36.75
N PHE A 5 -7.53 -3.02 36.80
CA PHE A 5 -6.57 -2.93 35.69
C PHE A 5 -5.76 -4.21 35.48
N GLU A 6 -5.46 -4.98 36.53
CA GLU A 6 -4.79 -6.28 36.36
C GLU A 6 -5.73 -7.34 35.75
N GLN A 7 -7.01 -7.35 36.15
CA GLN A 7 -8.03 -8.24 35.57
C GLN A 7 -8.38 -7.89 34.12
N HIS A 8 -8.37 -6.61 33.76
CA HIS A 8 -8.73 -6.11 32.43
C HIS A 8 -7.55 -5.48 31.67
N LYS A 9 -6.33 -5.98 31.91
CA LYS A 9 -5.09 -5.41 31.37
C LYS A 9 -5.10 -5.29 29.86
N MET A 10 -5.53 -6.34 29.14
CA MET A 10 -5.55 -6.34 27.68
C MET A 10 -6.58 -5.35 27.12
N ILE A 11 -7.78 -5.30 27.72
CA ILE A 11 -8.81 -4.34 27.33
C ILE A 11 -8.31 -2.90 27.53
N SER A 12 -7.62 -2.64 28.64
CA SER A 12 -7.03 -1.33 28.93
C SER A 12 -5.99 -0.93 27.89
N ILE A 13 -5.17 -1.88 27.43
CA ILE A 13 -4.19 -1.66 26.35
C ILE A 13 -4.91 -1.34 25.04
N TRP A 14 -5.99 -2.04 24.71
CA TRP A 14 -6.76 -1.78 23.49
C TRP A 14 -7.44 -0.41 23.52
N VAL A 15 -8.05 -0.04 24.65
CA VAL A 15 -8.64 1.30 24.82
C VAL A 15 -7.57 2.38 24.68
N LEU A 16 -6.39 2.18 25.28
CA LEU A 16 -5.26 3.09 25.12
C LEU A 16 -4.88 3.25 23.64
N PHE A 17 -4.71 2.14 22.91
CA PHE A 17 -4.38 2.19 21.48
C PHE A 17 -5.45 2.92 20.67
N LEU A 18 -6.73 2.69 20.94
CA LEU A 18 -7.82 3.39 20.25
C LEU A 18 -7.79 4.90 20.52
N VAL A 19 -7.61 5.30 21.78
CA VAL A 19 -7.51 6.72 22.16
C VAL A 19 -6.32 7.38 21.47
N MET A 20 -5.16 6.70 21.41
CA MET A 20 -3.99 7.20 20.70
C MET A 20 -4.23 7.30 19.19
N SER A 21 -4.86 6.30 18.58
CA SER A 21 -5.20 6.33 17.15
C SER A 21 -6.05 7.53 16.76
N VAL A 22 -7.01 7.92 17.61
CA VAL A 22 -7.82 9.12 17.42
C VAL A 22 -7.02 10.40 17.68
N ALA A 23 -6.17 10.40 18.70
CA ALA A 23 -5.37 11.59 19.05
C ALA A 23 -4.39 11.99 17.96
N ILE A 24 -3.72 11.03 17.31
CA ILE A 24 -2.74 11.26 16.23
C ILE A 24 -3.42 11.96 15.04
N ILE A 25 -4.56 11.45 14.59
CA ILE A 25 -5.23 12.07 13.46
C ILE A 25 -6.05 13.31 13.84
N TYR A 26 -6.10 13.67 15.13
CA TYR A 26 -7.00 14.74 15.56
C TYR A 26 -6.60 16.09 14.95
N THR A 27 -5.31 16.40 15.01
CA THR A 27 -4.75 17.68 14.58
C THR A 27 -4.75 17.85 13.07
N THR A 28 -4.52 16.77 12.33
CA THR A 28 -4.48 16.79 10.87
C THR A 28 -5.86 16.56 10.25
N ASP A 29 -6.70 15.69 10.82
CA ASP A 29 -7.84 15.14 10.08
C ASP A 29 -9.20 15.32 10.75
N LEU A 30 -9.30 15.43 12.08
CA LEU A 30 -10.61 15.53 12.76
C LEU A 30 -10.99 16.95 13.16
N LYS A 31 -9.99 17.81 13.40
CA LYS A 31 -10.22 19.14 13.96
C LYS A 31 -11.05 19.99 13.00
N ASN A 32 -12.20 20.43 13.48
CA ASN A 32 -13.14 21.32 12.77
C ASN A 32 -13.61 20.80 11.39
N GLY A 33 -13.60 19.49 11.14
CA GLY A 33 -14.01 18.94 9.84
C GLY A 33 -13.09 19.35 8.69
N HIS A 34 -11.78 19.39 8.97
CA HIS A 34 -10.73 19.66 7.99
C HIS A 34 -9.75 18.50 7.96
N ILE A 35 -9.12 18.30 6.81
CA ILE A 35 -8.08 17.33 6.59
C ILE A 35 -6.84 18.02 6.04
N TRP A 36 -5.72 17.80 6.69
CA TRP A 36 -4.42 18.26 6.22
C TRP A 36 -3.95 17.23 5.22
N SER A 37 -3.94 17.61 3.95
CA SER A 37 -3.66 16.70 2.86
C SER A 37 -3.02 17.45 1.70
N TYR A 38 -1.88 16.94 1.25
CA TYR A 38 -1.27 17.43 0.03
C TYR A 38 -2.00 16.83 -1.18
N LEU A 39 -3.03 17.55 -1.67
CA LEU A 39 -3.99 17.07 -2.67
C LEU A 39 -3.68 17.48 -4.12
N ASP A 40 -2.45 17.84 -4.44
CA ASP A 40 -2.06 18.18 -5.81
C ASP A 40 -2.33 17.00 -6.77
N ILE A 41 -2.65 17.30 -8.03
CA ILE A 41 -3.07 16.32 -9.05
C ILE A 41 -2.03 15.20 -9.25
N ASP A 42 -0.74 15.51 -9.04
CA ASP A 42 0.39 14.60 -9.19
C ASP A 42 0.71 13.81 -7.92
N THR A 43 -0.20 13.73 -6.94
CA THR A 43 0.07 13.10 -5.63
C THR A 43 -0.71 11.81 -5.40
N ASP A 44 -0.20 10.96 -4.51
CA ASP A 44 -0.81 9.68 -4.14
C ASP A 44 -2.18 9.87 -3.47
N GLY A 45 -2.41 10.99 -2.79
CA GLY A 45 -3.62 11.21 -1.98
C GLY A 45 -4.91 11.19 -2.78
N ARG A 46 -5.04 12.03 -3.80
CA ARG A 46 -6.26 12.05 -4.65
C ARG A 46 -6.46 10.71 -5.37
N PHE A 47 -5.37 10.10 -5.83
CA PHE A 47 -5.40 8.77 -6.45
C PHE A 47 -6.00 7.70 -5.52
N HIS A 48 -5.53 7.58 -4.28
CA HIS A 48 -6.06 6.59 -3.34
C HIS A 48 -7.50 6.87 -2.91
N VAL A 49 -7.89 8.14 -2.79
CA VAL A 49 -9.27 8.53 -2.51
C VAL A 49 -10.21 8.08 -3.64
N LEU A 50 -9.82 8.29 -4.90
CA LEU A 50 -10.59 7.83 -6.07
C LEU A 50 -10.65 6.30 -6.16
N ARG A 51 -9.61 5.59 -5.72
CA ARG A 51 -9.66 4.12 -5.62
C ARG A 51 -10.75 3.67 -4.64
N ILE A 52 -10.85 4.30 -3.47
CA ILE A 52 -11.90 4.00 -2.49
C ILE A 52 -13.28 4.35 -3.05
N GLU A 53 -13.44 5.53 -3.65
CA GLU A 53 -14.72 5.94 -4.25
C GLU A 53 -15.15 5.00 -5.37
N GLY A 54 -14.23 4.64 -6.27
CA GLY A 54 -14.51 3.71 -7.35
C GLY A 54 -14.86 2.31 -6.88
N LEU A 55 -14.21 1.81 -5.83
CA LEU A 55 -14.58 0.55 -5.19
C LEU A 55 -15.98 0.63 -4.56
N TYR A 56 -16.30 1.73 -3.88
CA TYR A 56 -17.65 1.98 -3.36
C TYR A 56 -18.71 1.97 -4.47
N GLN A 57 -18.48 2.69 -5.58
CA GLN A 57 -19.40 2.74 -6.71
C GLN A 57 -19.57 1.37 -7.36
N ALA A 58 -18.50 0.59 -7.50
CA ALA A 58 -18.54 -0.78 -8.00
C ALA A 58 -19.39 -1.69 -7.08
N LEU A 59 -19.19 -1.62 -5.76
CA LEU A 59 -19.96 -2.40 -4.79
C LEU A 59 -21.45 -2.05 -4.82
N LYS A 60 -21.79 -0.77 -4.94
CA LYS A 60 -23.18 -0.30 -5.09
C LYS A 60 -23.87 -0.89 -6.32
N GLN A 61 -23.10 -1.23 -7.36
CA GLN A 61 -23.57 -1.84 -8.60
C GLN A 61 -23.46 -3.37 -8.61
N GLY A 62 -23.13 -3.99 -7.48
CA GLY A 62 -22.99 -5.44 -7.34
C GLY A 62 -21.68 -6.01 -7.91
N GLN A 63 -20.72 -5.16 -8.25
CA GLN A 63 -19.40 -5.60 -8.71
C GLN A 63 -18.46 -5.80 -7.52
N LEU A 64 -18.36 -7.03 -7.03
CA LEU A 64 -17.51 -7.35 -5.88
C LEU A 64 -16.02 -7.23 -6.16
N PHE A 65 -15.56 -7.48 -7.38
CA PHE A 65 -14.14 -7.44 -7.76
C PHE A 65 -14.00 -6.61 -9.04
N PRO A 66 -14.10 -5.27 -8.94
CA PRO A 66 -13.92 -4.40 -10.10
C PRO A 66 -12.49 -4.53 -10.63
N VAL A 67 -12.37 -4.63 -11.96
CA VAL A 67 -11.06 -4.68 -12.63
C VAL A 67 -10.69 -3.32 -13.20
N VAL A 68 -11.67 -2.65 -13.81
CA VAL A 68 -11.55 -1.26 -14.25
C VAL A 68 -12.30 -0.38 -13.26
N ASN A 69 -11.63 0.63 -12.75
CA ASN A 69 -12.24 1.61 -11.88
C ASN A 69 -12.81 2.76 -12.71
N MET A 70 -14.14 2.85 -12.72
CA MET A 70 -14.89 3.80 -13.55
C MET A 70 -15.06 5.18 -12.90
N ALA A 71 -14.60 5.39 -11.66
CA ALA A 71 -14.57 6.72 -11.05
C ALA A 71 -13.43 7.60 -11.61
N PHE A 72 -12.44 6.99 -12.25
CA PHE A 72 -11.34 7.70 -12.88
C PHE A 72 -11.66 8.17 -14.30
N MET A 73 -10.91 9.16 -14.73
CA MET A 73 -10.85 9.69 -16.09
C MET A 73 -12.23 10.10 -16.61
N GLY A 74 -13.03 10.82 -15.81
CA GLY A 74 -14.37 11.26 -16.23
C GLY A 74 -15.34 10.14 -16.61
N GLY A 75 -15.08 8.90 -16.22
CA GLY A 75 -15.87 7.73 -16.63
C GLY A 75 -15.31 6.96 -17.83
N PHE A 76 -14.16 7.34 -18.40
CA PHE A 76 -13.44 6.53 -19.39
C PHE A 76 -12.84 5.24 -18.76
N GLY A 77 -12.63 5.26 -17.44
CA GLY A 77 -12.17 4.12 -16.65
C GLY A 77 -10.65 3.94 -16.64
N TYR A 78 -10.10 3.58 -15.49
CA TYR A 78 -8.67 3.36 -15.28
C TYR A 78 -8.42 1.98 -14.65
N ILE A 79 -7.43 1.25 -15.13
CA ILE A 79 -7.17 -0.14 -14.70
C ILE A 79 -6.26 -0.26 -13.47
N SER A 80 -6.24 0.77 -12.63
CA SER A 80 -5.41 0.82 -11.41
C SER A 80 -5.60 -0.40 -10.51
N ASN A 81 -6.80 -0.98 -10.46
CA ASN A 81 -7.15 -2.06 -9.53
C ASN A 81 -6.45 -3.40 -9.86
N VAL A 82 -5.87 -3.51 -11.06
CA VAL A 82 -5.01 -4.66 -11.44
C VAL A 82 -3.58 -4.48 -10.94
N PHE A 83 -3.09 -3.24 -10.89
CA PHE A 83 -1.74 -2.89 -10.47
C PHE A 83 -1.65 -2.53 -8.99
N TYR A 84 -2.79 -2.20 -8.38
CA TYR A 84 -2.95 -2.00 -6.96
C TYR A 84 -4.14 -2.81 -6.46
N ALA A 85 -3.87 -3.75 -5.55
CA ALA A 85 -4.91 -4.54 -4.96
C ALA A 85 -5.90 -3.70 -4.13
N ASP A 86 -7.18 -4.03 -4.25
CA ASP A 86 -8.26 -3.36 -3.50
C ASP A 86 -8.56 -4.03 -2.15
N LEU A 87 -7.97 -5.21 -1.86
CA LEU A 87 -8.33 -6.06 -0.73
C LEU A 87 -8.40 -5.28 0.60
N TRP A 88 -7.44 -4.40 0.84
CA TRP A 88 -7.39 -3.62 2.07
C TRP A 88 -8.21 -2.33 2.02
N LEU A 89 -8.74 -1.92 0.85
CA LEU A 89 -9.60 -0.75 0.71
C LEU A 89 -11.09 -1.04 0.98
N TYR A 90 -11.50 -2.32 1.02
CA TYR A 90 -12.88 -2.70 1.31
C TYR A 90 -13.43 -2.10 2.62
N PRO A 91 -12.69 -2.06 3.75
CA PRO A 91 -13.17 -1.39 4.95
C PRO A 91 -13.57 0.07 4.70
N ALA A 92 -12.75 0.83 3.97
CA ALA A 92 -13.05 2.23 3.63
C ALA A 92 -14.26 2.34 2.68
N ALA A 93 -14.36 1.46 1.67
CA ALA A 93 -15.52 1.44 0.78
C ALA A 93 -16.83 1.02 1.51
N ILE A 94 -16.76 0.15 2.51
CA ILE A 94 -17.89 -0.21 3.37
C ILE A 94 -18.33 0.99 4.21
N LEU A 95 -17.38 1.78 4.74
CA LEU A 95 -17.69 3.04 5.43
C LEU A 95 -18.47 4.01 4.53
N ARG A 96 -18.12 4.09 3.24
CA ARG A 96 -18.91 4.85 2.25
C ARG A 96 -20.31 4.27 2.05
N LEU A 97 -20.45 2.95 1.97
CA LEU A 97 -21.75 2.27 1.79
C LEU A 97 -22.72 2.51 2.96
N ILE A 98 -22.22 2.62 4.19
CA ILE A 98 -23.06 2.90 5.38
C ILE A 98 -23.42 4.39 5.54
N GLY A 99 -22.93 5.27 4.65
CA GLY A 99 -23.37 6.67 4.55
C GLY A 99 -22.34 7.73 4.96
N LEU A 100 -21.10 7.36 5.32
CA LEU A 100 -20.06 8.36 5.59
C LEU A 100 -19.65 9.06 4.30
N THR A 101 -19.33 10.36 4.36
CA THR A 101 -18.70 11.08 3.24
C THR A 101 -17.31 10.52 2.91
N THR A 102 -16.72 10.93 1.79
CA THR A 102 -15.38 10.49 1.40
C THR A 102 -14.33 10.84 2.44
N ALA A 103 -14.32 12.09 2.91
CA ALA A 103 -13.46 12.54 4.00
C ALA A 103 -13.69 11.71 5.27
N GLN A 104 -14.93 11.57 5.73
CA GLN A 104 -15.24 10.82 6.95
C GLN A 104 -14.80 9.35 6.86
N ALA A 105 -15.04 8.68 5.74
CA ALA A 105 -14.64 7.30 5.52
C ALA A 105 -13.12 7.15 5.54
N PHE A 106 -12.41 8.09 4.92
CA PHE A 106 -10.95 8.12 4.87
C PHE A 106 -10.32 8.33 6.26
N VAL A 107 -10.77 9.37 6.97
CA VAL A 107 -10.29 9.69 8.31
C VAL A 107 -10.56 8.55 9.29
N THR A 108 -11.76 7.98 9.25
CA THR A 108 -12.11 6.80 10.06
C THR A 108 -11.22 5.60 9.70
N TYR A 109 -10.92 5.42 8.41
CA TYR A 109 -10.02 4.35 7.97
C TYR A 109 -8.59 4.55 8.49
N TYR A 110 -8.07 5.77 8.56
CA TYR A 110 -6.78 6.07 9.20
C TYR A 110 -6.76 5.77 10.71
N VAL A 111 -7.85 6.04 11.45
CA VAL A 111 -7.98 5.58 12.85
C VAL A 111 -7.86 4.05 12.92
N ILE A 112 -8.57 3.34 12.04
CA ILE A 112 -8.56 1.88 11.99
C ILE A 112 -7.14 1.36 11.70
N LEU A 113 -6.42 1.97 10.75
CA LEU A 113 -5.05 1.58 10.41
C LEU A 113 -4.06 1.85 11.56
N ASN A 114 -4.15 2.99 12.24
CA ASN A 114 -3.38 3.26 13.44
C ASN A 114 -3.65 2.23 14.52
N PHE A 115 -4.92 1.92 14.78
CA PHE A 115 -5.32 0.95 15.80
C PHE A 115 -4.82 -0.46 15.46
N ALA A 116 -4.96 -0.87 14.21
CA ALA A 116 -4.44 -2.14 13.70
C ALA A 116 -2.92 -2.20 13.83
N THR A 117 -2.20 -1.12 13.50
CA THR A 117 -0.73 -1.06 13.62
C THR A 117 -0.31 -1.23 15.06
N PHE A 118 -0.92 -0.52 16.01
CA PHE A 118 -0.63 -0.67 17.44
C PHE A 118 -0.81 -2.11 17.91
N LEU A 119 -1.94 -2.75 17.56
CA LEU A 119 -2.22 -4.13 17.94
C LEU A 119 -1.21 -5.10 17.32
N ILE A 120 -0.98 -5.01 16.02
CA ILE A 120 -0.08 -5.89 15.29
C ILE A 120 1.35 -5.75 15.84
N ALA A 121 1.84 -4.53 16.00
CA ALA A 121 3.16 -4.25 16.55
C ALA A 121 3.29 -4.81 17.99
N PHE A 122 2.30 -4.54 18.84
CA PHE A 122 2.28 -5.03 20.22
C PHE A 122 2.34 -6.56 20.28
N TYR A 123 1.46 -7.26 19.55
CA TYR A 123 1.37 -8.71 19.60
C TYR A 123 2.57 -9.39 18.93
N ALA A 124 3.07 -8.88 17.80
CA ALA A 124 4.26 -9.42 17.14
C ALA A 124 5.48 -9.34 18.07
N TYR A 125 5.71 -8.19 18.71
CA TYR A 125 6.84 -8.02 19.63
C TYR A 125 6.63 -8.79 20.94
N ARG A 126 5.40 -8.88 21.45
CA ARG A 126 5.04 -9.68 22.63
C ARG A 126 5.30 -11.16 22.43
N TYR A 127 5.07 -11.66 21.22
CA TYR A 127 5.32 -13.04 20.87
C TYR A 127 6.79 -13.42 21.08
N VAL A 128 7.72 -12.54 20.71
CA VAL A 128 9.17 -12.77 20.82
C VAL A 128 9.70 -12.42 22.21
N SER A 129 9.31 -11.26 22.75
CA SER A 129 9.91 -10.73 23.98
C SER A 129 9.28 -11.29 25.27
N HIS A 130 8.09 -11.89 25.18
CA HIS A 130 7.26 -12.30 26.31
C HIS A 130 7.08 -11.20 27.39
N ASN A 131 7.18 -9.92 27.00
CA ASN A 131 7.19 -8.80 27.94
C ASN A 131 6.26 -7.67 27.49
N ASP A 132 5.09 -7.58 28.13
CA ASP A 132 4.08 -6.55 27.81
C ASP A 132 4.62 -5.12 27.86
N GLY A 133 5.57 -4.83 28.76
CA GLY A 133 6.14 -3.49 28.89
C GLY A 133 7.07 -3.11 27.73
N LYS A 134 7.88 -4.07 27.23
CA LYS A 134 8.69 -3.85 26.03
C LYS A 134 7.82 -3.84 24.76
N SER A 135 6.78 -4.67 24.72
CA SER A 135 5.81 -4.68 23.62
C SER A 135 5.02 -3.38 23.50
N LEU A 136 4.59 -2.80 24.63
CA LEU A 136 3.99 -1.46 24.64
C LEU A 136 5.00 -0.43 24.12
N LEU A 137 6.24 -0.47 24.61
CA LEU A 137 7.25 0.47 24.17
C LEU A 137 7.49 0.37 22.65
N PHE A 138 7.64 -0.83 22.11
CA PHE A 138 7.76 -1.07 20.67
C PHE A 138 6.57 -0.53 19.89
N SER A 139 5.32 -0.83 20.31
CA SER A 139 4.13 -0.40 19.58
C SER A 139 4.01 1.12 19.50
N PHE A 140 4.42 1.84 20.56
CA PHE A 140 4.44 3.31 20.56
C PHE A 140 5.57 3.89 19.71
N ILE A 141 6.81 3.42 19.86
CA ILE A 141 7.94 3.91 19.04
C ILE A 141 7.65 3.70 17.55
N TYR A 142 7.14 2.52 17.20
CA TYR A 142 6.89 2.16 15.80
C TYR A 142 5.70 2.93 15.21
N THR A 143 4.53 2.89 15.88
CA THR A 143 3.29 3.46 15.31
C THR A 143 3.35 4.99 15.22
N LEU A 144 4.07 5.64 16.14
CA LEU A 144 4.21 7.10 16.21
C LEU A 144 5.48 7.65 15.56
N SER A 145 6.27 6.77 14.91
CA SER A 145 7.49 7.18 14.20
C SER A 145 7.20 8.24 13.13
N ALA A 146 8.09 9.23 13.01
CA ALA A 146 7.88 10.35 12.10
C ALA A 146 7.65 9.91 10.65
N TYR A 147 8.45 8.95 10.16
CA TYR A 147 8.31 8.43 8.80
C TYR A 147 6.92 7.82 8.54
N ARG A 148 6.37 7.06 9.49
CA ARG A 148 5.03 6.48 9.34
C ARG A 148 3.95 7.56 9.35
N ILE A 149 4.09 8.57 10.21
CA ILE A 149 3.14 9.68 10.25
C ILE A 149 3.25 10.50 8.95
N PHE A 150 4.45 10.83 8.49
CA PHE A 150 4.71 11.44 7.17
C PHE A 150 4.02 10.65 6.03
N ASP A 151 4.17 9.33 6.01
CA ASP A 151 3.57 8.50 4.95
C ASP A 151 2.03 8.59 4.94
N MET A 152 1.44 8.65 6.14
CA MET A 152 0.00 8.74 6.34
C MET A 152 -0.56 10.14 6.07
N VAL A 153 0.04 11.20 6.65
CA VAL A 153 -0.53 12.57 6.64
C VAL A 153 0.10 13.50 5.62
N ARG A 154 1.29 13.22 5.07
CA ARG A 154 1.92 14.08 4.06
C ARG A 154 1.97 13.47 2.70
N ARG A 155 2.44 12.24 2.62
CA ARG A 155 2.50 11.51 1.36
C ARG A 155 1.14 10.97 0.95
N PHE A 156 0.31 10.61 1.94
CA PHE A 156 -1.02 10.04 1.72
C PHE A 156 -0.99 8.70 0.94
N ASP A 157 0.10 7.93 1.07
CA ASP A 157 0.24 6.62 0.41
C ASP A 157 -0.38 5.51 1.28
N ILE A 158 -1.63 5.17 0.98
CA ILE A 158 -2.34 4.10 1.70
C ILE A 158 -1.63 2.75 1.54
N GLY A 159 -1.03 2.49 0.38
CA GLY A 159 -0.37 1.21 0.12
C GLY A 159 0.84 1.01 1.04
N GLU A 160 1.67 2.04 1.14
CA GLU A 160 2.83 2.04 2.03
C GLU A 160 2.41 2.04 3.51
N THR A 161 1.41 2.83 3.89
CA THR A 161 0.88 2.85 5.27
C THR A 161 0.32 1.49 5.70
N LEU A 162 -0.36 0.77 4.80
CA LEU A 162 -0.78 -0.62 5.01
C LEU A 162 0.42 -1.57 5.13
N THR A 163 1.46 -1.38 4.33
CA THR A 163 2.69 -2.16 4.46
C THR A 163 3.29 -2.00 5.86
N LEU A 164 3.42 -0.76 6.34
CA LEU A 164 3.88 -0.45 7.70
C LEU A 164 2.97 -1.10 8.76
N THR A 165 1.66 -1.18 8.52
CA THR A 165 0.74 -1.89 9.44
C THR A 165 1.11 -3.38 9.60
N PHE A 166 1.47 -4.06 8.51
CA PHE A 166 1.74 -5.50 8.50
C PHE A 166 3.22 -5.89 8.66
N LEU A 167 4.13 -4.93 8.49
CA LEU A 167 5.57 -5.16 8.55
C LEU A 167 6.05 -5.84 9.85
N PRO A 168 5.51 -5.56 11.05
CA PRO A 168 5.89 -6.30 12.26
C PRO A 168 5.69 -7.83 12.15
N ILE A 169 4.69 -8.29 11.39
CA ILE A 169 4.44 -9.73 11.16
C ILE A 169 5.48 -10.31 10.22
N VAL A 170 5.90 -9.56 9.20
CA VAL A 170 7.01 -9.94 8.31
C VAL A 170 8.30 -10.08 9.12
N ILE A 171 8.63 -9.09 9.96
CA ILE A 171 9.83 -9.14 10.80
C ILE A 171 9.77 -10.31 11.79
N LEU A 172 8.60 -10.61 12.35
CA LEU A 172 8.40 -11.82 13.16
C LEU A 172 8.70 -13.10 12.36
N GLY A 173 8.21 -13.21 11.12
CA GLY A 173 8.52 -14.34 10.24
C GLY A 173 10.01 -14.48 9.92
N ILE A 174 10.69 -13.37 9.65
CA ILE A 174 12.16 -13.33 9.48
C ILE A 174 12.86 -13.79 10.77
N TYR A 175 12.43 -13.27 11.93
CA TYR A 175 12.99 -13.65 13.22
C TYR A 175 12.89 -15.16 13.46
N GLU A 176 11.72 -15.76 13.30
CA GLU A 176 11.52 -17.21 13.51
C GLU A 176 12.39 -18.05 12.57
N ILE A 177 12.47 -17.69 11.28
CA ILE A 177 13.24 -18.47 10.29
C ILE A 177 14.74 -18.41 10.57
N PHE A 178 15.30 -17.26 10.95
CA PHE A 178 16.76 -17.07 11.00
C PHE A 178 17.36 -17.10 12.41
N TYR A 179 16.55 -16.88 13.46
CA TYR A 179 17.03 -16.68 14.82
C TYR A 179 16.38 -17.59 15.86
N ASP A 180 15.16 -18.08 15.62
CA ASP A 180 14.43 -18.96 16.56
C ASP A 180 13.92 -20.24 15.88
N ASP A 181 12.62 -20.54 15.97
CA ASP A 181 12.02 -21.76 15.45
C ASP A 181 11.51 -21.61 14.00
N SER A 182 12.32 -22.10 13.06
CA SER A 182 12.00 -22.07 11.63
C SER A 182 10.73 -22.85 11.24
N SER A 183 10.16 -23.68 12.13
CA SER A 183 8.87 -24.33 11.89
C SER A 183 7.70 -23.34 11.81
N LYS A 184 7.87 -22.11 12.35
CA LYS A 184 6.88 -21.03 12.31
C LYS A 184 7.03 -20.08 11.11
N TRP A 185 7.65 -20.56 10.04
CA TRP A 185 7.80 -19.88 8.74
C TRP A 185 6.51 -19.26 8.18
N TYR A 186 5.34 -19.76 8.59
CA TYR A 186 4.03 -19.26 8.16
C TYR A 186 3.79 -17.79 8.51
N PHE A 187 4.45 -17.24 9.54
CA PHE A 187 4.38 -15.80 9.80
C PHE A 187 4.93 -14.98 8.63
N LEU A 188 6.03 -15.43 8.01
CA LEU A 188 6.59 -14.76 6.85
C LEU A 188 5.64 -14.87 5.66
N THR A 189 5.06 -16.05 5.40
CA THR A 189 4.08 -16.22 4.32
C THR A 189 2.88 -15.28 4.48
N LEU A 190 2.24 -15.28 5.65
CA LEU A 190 1.07 -14.44 5.90
C LEU A 190 1.44 -12.95 5.84
N GLY A 191 2.56 -12.55 6.45
CA GLY A 191 3.08 -11.19 6.39
C GLY A 191 3.29 -10.72 4.94
N MET A 192 3.96 -11.53 4.13
CA MET A 192 4.22 -11.20 2.73
C MET A 192 2.94 -11.12 1.90
N VAL A 193 1.95 -12.00 2.12
CA VAL A 193 0.65 -11.88 1.45
C VAL A 193 -0.04 -10.57 1.79
N MET A 194 -0.08 -10.21 3.08
CA MET A 194 -0.69 -8.95 3.51
C MET A 194 0.01 -7.74 2.86
N VAL A 195 1.35 -7.77 2.77
CA VAL A 195 2.14 -6.72 2.11
C VAL A 195 1.94 -6.70 0.59
N ILE A 196 1.92 -7.85 -0.11
CA ILE A 196 1.71 -7.91 -1.56
C ILE A 196 0.36 -7.30 -1.94
N TYR A 197 -0.69 -7.61 -1.17
CA TYR A 197 -2.02 -7.02 -1.37
C TYR A 197 -2.13 -5.57 -0.88
N ALA A 198 -1.11 -5.01 -0.23
CA ALA A 198 -1.05 -3.61 0.21
C ALA A 198 -0.29 -2.74 -0.79
N HIS A 199 0.93 -3.12 -1.13
CA HIS A 199 1.83 -2.34 -1.97
C HIS A 199 2.79 -3.24 -2.75
N ALA A 200 2.74 -3.18 -4.07
CA ALA A 200 3.44 -4.09 -4.97
C ALA A 200 4.98 -4.01 -4.88
N LEU A 201 5.50 -2.84 -4.52
CA LEU A 201 6.94 -2.57 -4.47
C LEU A 201 7.58 -3.02 -3.14
N SER A 202 6.84 -2.94 -2.03
CA SER A 202 7.34 -3.28 -0.69
C SER A 202 7.95 -4.69 -0.56
N PRO A 203 7.42 -5.74 -1.22
CA PRO A 203 8.04 -7.07 -1.24
C PRO A 203 9.50 -7.07 -1.71
N ILE A 204 9.87 -6.17 -2.62
CA ILE A 204 11.25 -6.06 -3.14
C ILE A 204 12.17 -5.53 -2.03
N LEU A 205 11.75 -4.48 -1.32
CA LEU A 205 12.50 -3.91 -0.20
C LEU A 205 12.66 -4.93 0.95
N ILE A 206 11.60 -5.67 1.26
CA ILE A 206 11.67 -6.77 2.23
C ILE A 206 12.62 -7.88 1.73
N GLY A 207 12.65 -8.16 0.43
CA GLY A 207 13.62 -9.05 -0.19
C GLY A 207 15.06 -8.61 0.05
N MET A 208 15.35 -7.30 -0.03
CA MET A 208 16.65 -6.73 0.31
C MET A 208 16.99 -6.95 1.80
N LEU A 209 16.04 -6.76 2.71
CA LEU A 209 16.22 -7.08 4.13
C LEU A 209 16.54 -8.56 4.35
N ILE A 210 15.77 -9.46 3.74
CA ILE A 210 16.00 -10.91 3.84
C ILE A 210 17.39 -11.26 3.30
N PHE A 211 17.81 -10.65 2.20
CA PHE A 211 19.16 -10.84 1.65
C PHE A 211 20.24 -10.41 2.64
N CYS A 212 20.13 -9.23 3.25
CA CYS A 212 21.06 -8.79 4.29
C CYS A 212 21.09 -9.76 5.49
N VAL A 213 19.92 -10.22 5.97
CA VAL A 213 19.84 -11.21 7.05
C VAL A 213 20.51 -12.53 6.66
N ILE A 214 20.36 -12.99 5.42
CA ILE A 214 21.05 -14.18 4.89
C ILE A 214 22.57 -14.02 5.01
N LEU A 215 23.13 -12.86 4.64
CA LEU A 215 24.57 -12.61 4.73
C LEU A 215 25.06 -12.71 6.18
N PHE A 216 24.35 -12.12 7.14
CA PHE A 216 24.69 -12.20 8.56
C PHE A 216 24.56 -13.61 9.14
N ARG A 217 23.62 -14.41 8.61
CA ARG A 217 23.26 -15.74 9.13
C ARG A 217 23.77 -16.88 8.26
N ILE A 218 24.66 -16.61 7.31
CA ILE A 218 25.13 -17.59 6.31
C ILE A 218 25.71 -18.86 6.96
N LYS A 219 26.51 -18.71 8.03
CA LYS A 219 27.09 -19.84 8.76
C LYS A 219 26.04 -20.75 9.38
N ILE A 220 24.92 -20.19 9.84
CA ILE A 220 23.81 -20.94 10.44
C ILE A 220 22.97 -21.59 9.35
N LEU A 221 22.74 -20.91 8.23
CA LEU A 221 22.04 -21.47 7.09
C LEU A 221 22.77 -22.67 6.48
N ILE A 222 24.11 -22.64 6.44
CA ILE A 222 24.92 -23.79 6.00
C ILE A 222 24.77 -24.98 6.96
N ARG A 223 24.74 -24.72 8.28
CA ARG A 223 24.57 -25.78 9.30
C ARG A 223 23.15 -26.32 9.37
N GLU A 224 22.16 -25.48 9.14
CA GLU A 224 20.73 -25.80 9.24
C GLU A 224 20.00 -25.50 7.92
N PRO A 225 20.25 -26.26 6.83
CA PRO A 225 19.68 -26.00 5.51
C PRO A 225 18.15 -26.09 5.49
N ARG A 226 17.53 -26.72 6.50
CA ARG A 226 16.07 -26.69 6.70
C ARG A 226 15.53 -25.25 6.76
N ARG A 227 16.28 -24.29 7.31
CA ARG A 227 15.86 -22.88 7.36
C ARG A 227 15.73 -22.27 5.96
N ILE A 228 16.61 -22.65 5.04
CA ILE A 228 16.54 -22.24 3.61
C ILE A 228 15.28 -22.83 2.97
N LEU A 229 15.01 -24.12 3.19
CA LEU A 229 13.79 -24.75 2.69
C LEU A 229 12.53 -24.06 3.22
N ARG A 230 12.51 -23.66 4.50
CA ARG A 230 11.40 -22.91 5.10
C ARG A 230 11.24 -21.52 4.49
N LEU A 231 12.34 -20.82 4.19
CA LEU A 231 12.30 -19.54 3.48
C LEU A 231 11.72 -19.70 2.07
N VAL A 232 12.22 -20.66 1.29
CA VAL A 232 11.73 -20.95 -0.07
C VAL A 232 10.25 -21.33 -0.04
N TYR A 233 9.86 -22.23 0.87
CA TYR A 233 8.46 -22.61 1.04
C TYR A 233 7.57 -21.43 1.40
N SER A 234 8.08 -20.52 2.24
CA SER A 234 7.34 -19.32 2.63
C SER A 234 7.05 -18.42 1.45
N GLY A 235 8.06 -18.17 0.61
CA GLY A 235 7.96 -17.34 -0.58
C GLY A 235 7.06 -17.96 -1.65
N LEU A 236 7.19 -19.27 -1.91
CA LEU A 236 6.35 -19.98 -2.87
C LEU A 236 4.87 -19.94 -2.46
N LEU A 237 4.56 -20.21 -1.19
CA LEU A 237 3.17 -20.12 -0.72
C LEU A 237 2.62 -18.70 -0.72
N ALA A 238 3.44 -17.70 -0.38
CA ALA A 238 3.02 -16.31 -0.48
C ALA A 238 2.68 -15.94 -1.94
N GLY A 239 3.47 -16.42 -2.90
CA GLY A 239 3.19 -16.30 -4.33
C GLY A 239 1.88 -16.98 -4.74
N VAL A 240 1.65 -18.22 -4.30
CA VAL A 240 0.40 -18.97 -4.58
C VAL A 240 -0.83 -18.24 -4.01
N PHE A 241 -0.76 -17.76 -2.78
CA PHE A 241 -1.84 -17.00 -2.13
C PHE A 241 -2.07 -15.63 -2.79
N SER A 242 -1.11 -15.15 -3.60
CA SER A 242 -1.17 -13.85 -4.27
C SER A 242 -1.35 -13.97 -5.80
N LEU A 243 -1.70 -15.14 -6.33
CA LEU A 243 -1.93 -15.33 -7.76
C LEU A 243 -3.07 -14.45 -8.28
N ALA A 244 -4.08 -14.15 -7.45
CA ALA A 244 -5.18 -13.26 -7.81
C ALA A 244 -4.75 -11.81 -8.01
N TYR A 245 -3.56 -11.44 -7.53
CA TYR A 245 -2.93 -10.15 -7.80
C TYR A 245 -2.01 -10.24 -9.04
N PHE A 246 -1.05 -11.17 -9.02
CA PHE A 246 -0.02 -11.24 -10.06
C PHE A 246 -0.54 -11.68 -11.44
N LEU A 247 -1.43 -12.66 -11.53
CA LEU A 247 -1.86 -13.19 -12.84
C LEU A 247 -2.70 -12.19 -13.65
N PRO A 248 -3.69 -11.48 -13.09
CA PRO A 248 -4.35 -10.38 -13.79
C PRO A 248 -3.39 -9.29 -14.27
N MET A 249 -2.40 -8.94 -13.44
CA MET A 249 -1.38 -7.94 -13.78
C MET A 249 -0.53 -8.39 -14.97
N PHE A 250 -0.01 -9.61 -14.94
CA PHE A 250 0.77 -10.16 -16.06
C PHE A 250 -0.07 -10.32 -17.33
N GLU A 251 -1.34 -10.71 -17.21
CA GLU A 251 -2.26 -10.78 -18.35
C GLU A 251 -2.40 -9.40 -19.02
N GLN A 252 -2.63 -8.34 -18.24
CA GLN A 252 -2.74 -6.99 -18.78
C GLN A 252 -1.43 -6.51 -19.41
N LEU A 253 -0.28 -6.72 -18.76
CA LEU A 253 1.04 -6.33 -19.28
C LEU A 253 1.40 -7.03 -20.60
N ASN A 254 0.89 -8.26 -20.79
CA ASN A 254 1.11 -9.01 -22.03
C ASN A 254 0.22 -8.51 -23.18
N GLN A 255 -1.00 -8.06 -22.87
CA GLN A 255 -2.00 -7.65 -23.86
C GLN A 255 -1.94 -6.15 -24.20
N THR A 256 -1.49 -5.32 -23.27
CA THR A 256 -1.49 -3.86 -23.39
C THR A 256 -0.09 -3.31 -23.13
N LYS A 257 0.37 -2.42 -24.02
CA LYS A 257 1.61 -1.66 -23.78
C LYS A 257 1.27 -0.39 -23.01
N PHE A 258 1.68 -0.35 -21.75
CA PHE A 258 1.45 0.77 -20.83
C PHE A 258 2.59 1.80 -20.85
N LYS A 259 2.30 3.02 -20.38
CA LYS A 259 3.28 4.09 -20.19
C LYS A 259 4.29 3.82 -19.08
N LEU A 260 3.97 2.92 -18.15
CA LEU A 260 4.82 2.38 -17.06
C LEU A 260 6.28 2.03 -17.45
N THR A 261 6.59 1.88 -18.74
CA THR A 261 7.87 1.34 -19.24
C THR A 261 9.01 2.36 -19.38
N SER A 262 8.85 3.61 -18.96
CA SER A 262 9.94 4.59 -18.92
C SER A 262 10.22 4.98 -17.46
N PRO A 263 11.45 4.78 -16.93
CA PRO A 263 11.77 5.17 -15.58
C PRO A 263 11.66 6.70 -15.45
N LEU A 264 10.77 7.14 -14.55
CA LEU A 264 10.40 8.54 -14.38
C LEU A 264 11.53 9.39 -13.78
N VAL A 265 12.46 8.76 -13.04
CA VAL A 265 13.48 9.44 -12.25
C VAL A 265 14.80 8.65 -12.20
N ASP A 266 15.88 9.37 -11.96
CA ASP A 266 17.21 8.84 -11.65
C ASP A 266 17.34 8.64 -10.13
N VAL A 267 17.74 7.44 -9.70
CA VAL A 267 17.77 7.08 -8.27
C VAL A 267 18.84 7.86 -7.52
N ALA A 268 19.98 8.11 -8.16
CA ALA A 268 21.08 8.87 -7.56
C ALA A 268 20.66 10.33 -7.32
N GLN A 269 19.90 10.92 -8.26
CA GLN A 269 19.39 12.28 -8.10
C GLN A 269 18.34 12.42 -6.99
N ARG A 270 17.58 11.35 -6.72
CA ARG A 270 16.56 11.30 -5.65
C ARG A 270 17.11 10.88 -4.27
N SER A 271 18.43 10.72 -4.15
CA SER A 271 19.09 10.43 -2.87
C SER A 271 19.25 11.70 -2.02
N ASN A 272 19.02 11.60 -0.71
CA ASN A 272 19.10 12.74 0.19
C ASN A 272 20.53 13.00 0.68
N SER A 273 20.87 14.25 1.00
CA SER A 273 22.15 14.52 1.66
C SER A 273 22.09 14.06 3.13
N LEU A 274 23.24 13.71 3.72
CA LEU A 274 23.29 13.39 5.16
C LEU A 274 22.80 14.54 6.04
N LYS A 275 23.08 15.78 5.62
CA LYS A 275 22.62 16.98 6.33
C LYS A 275 21.10 17.03 6.36
N ASP A 276 20.46 16.75 5.23
CA ASP A 276 19.00 16.78 5.12
C ASP A 276 18.37 15.67 5.97
N ILE A 277 18.85 14.42 5.83
CA ILE A 277 18.40 13.27 6.64
C ILE A 277 18.49 13.60 8.14
N PHE A 278 19.62 14.14 8.59
CA PHE A 278 19.80 14.53 9.99
C PHE A 278 18.89 15.69 10.38
N THR A 279 18.81 16.75 9.58
CA THR A 279 18.04 17.96 9.90
C THR A 279 16.54 17.65 10.00
N TRP A 280 15.98 16.97 9.00
CA TRP A 280 14.57 16.60 8.99
C TRP A 280 14.23 15.64 10.13
N SER A 281 15.09 14.65 10.39
CA SER A 281 14.87 13.73 11.51
C SER A 281 15.00 14.43 12.86
N PHE A 282 16.02 15.27 13.06
CA PHE A 282 16.25 15.98 14.32
C PHE A 282 15.10 16.96 14.65
N ASN A 283 14.59 17.67 13.63
CA ASN A 283 13.44 18.56 13.79
C ASN A 283 12.10 17.81 13.86
N ASN A 284 12.10 16.48 13.67
CA ASN A 284 10.92 15.65 13.55
C ASN A 284 9.92 16.24 12.53
N ASP A 285 10.45 16.65 11.38
CA ASP A 285 9.72 17.32 10.30
C ASP A 285 8.83 16.29 9.58
N LEU A 286 7.52 16.53 9.58
CA LEU A 286 6.53 15.67 8.92
C LEU A 286 6.22 16.10 7.48
N TYR A 287 6.84 17.18 6.99
CA TYR A 287 6.74 17.55 5.58
C TYR A 287 7.79 16.82 4.72
N GLN A 288 8.83 16.29 5.36
CA GLN A 288 9.97 15.62 4.72
C GLN A 288 10.07 14.16 5.16
N GLU A 289 10.75 13.33 4.38
CA GLU A 289 10.88 11.88 4.60
C GLU A 289 11.87 11.48 5.72
N GLY A 290 11.91 12.19 6.85
CA GLY A 290 12.80 11.89 7.98
C GLY A 290 12.35 10.69 8.84
N ILE A 291 13.28 10.04 9.54
CA ILE A 291 12.97 8.93 10.49
C ILE A 291 12.56 9.44 11.89
N GLY A 292 12.74 10.74 12.15
CA GLY A 292 12.34 11.41 13.39
C GLY A 292 13.40 11.40 14.50
N LEU A 293 13.21 12.26 15.51
CA LEU A 293 14.24 12.62 16.48
C LEU A 293 14.69 11.41 17.31
N VAL A 294 13.73 10.60 17.75
CA VAL A 294 14.03 9.42 18.58
C VAL A 294 14.85 8.40 17.79
N LEU A 295 14.50 8.14 16.53
CA LEU A 295 15.18 7.14 15.73
C LEU A 295 16.53 7.61 15.20
N ILE A 296 16.73 8.91 14.94
CA ILE A 296 18.06 9.41 14.58
C ILE A 296 19.02 9.39 15.79
N ILE A 297 18.52 9.62 17.02
CA ILE A 297 19.33 9.42 18.24
C ILE A 297 19.72 7.95 18.39
N VAL A 298 18.80 7.03 18.10
CA VAL A 298 19.09 5.58 18.07
C VAL A 298 20.18 5.27 17.04
N ALA A 299 20.05 5.80 15.82
CA ALA A 299 21.04 5.59 14.75
C ALA A 299 22.45 6.03 15.19
N ILE A 300 22.55 7.23 15.76
CA ILE A 300 23.83 7.76 16.26
C ILE A 300 24.40 6.90 17.39
N ALA A 301 23.55 6.34 18.25
CA ALA A 301 24.00 5.50 19.37
C ALA A 301 24.49 4.12 18.93
N ILE A 302 23.90 3.52 17.89
CA ILE A 302 24.16 2.13 17.47
C ILE A 302 25.66 1.83 17.26
N PRO A 303 26.44 2.61 16.47
CA PRO A 303 27.86 2.33 16.24
C PRO A 303 28.71 2.19 17.52
N PHE A 304 28.34 2.90 18.59
CA PHE A 304 29.07 2.89 19.87
C PHE A 304 28.69 1.75 20.80
N VAL A 305 27.50 1.16 20.61
CA VAL A 305 26.92 0.23 21.59
C VAL A 305 26.61 -1.16 21.02
N VAL A 306 26.54 -1.30 19.70
CA VAL A 306 26.13 -2.54 19.02
C VAL A 306 27.03 -3.74 19.36
N TRP A 307 28.31 -3.49 19.60
CA TRP A 307 29.30 -4.49 20.03
C TRP A 307 28.99 -5.11 21.40
N LYS A 308 28.20 -4.42 22.24
CA LYS A 308 27.77 -4.89 23.56
C LYS A 308 26.47 -5.70 23.50
N VAL A 309 25.79 -5.73 22.35
CA VAL A 309 24.49 -6.38 22.18
C VAL A 309 24.65 -7.89 22.05
N LYS A 310 24.20 -8.62 23.08
CA LYS A 310 24.32 -10.09 23.11
C LYS A 310 23.27 -10.81 22.26
N ASN A 311 22.09 -10.23 22.09
CA ASN A 311 21.04 -10.85 21.28
C ASN A 311 21.39 -10.67 19.78
N PRO A 312 21.63 -11.76 19.03
CA PRO A 312 22.07 -11.66 17.65
C PRO A 312 21.03 -11.04 16.73
N ALA A 313 19.72 -11.27 16.94
CA ALA A 313 18.69 -10.66 16.12
C ALA A 313 18.67 -9.14 16.29
N VAL A 314 18.67 -8.66 17.54
CA VAL A 314 18.71 -7.22 17.85
C VAL A 314 19.95 -6.56 17.28
N ARG A 315 21.11 -7.22 17.40
CA ARG A 315 22.38 -6.73 16.87
C ARG A 315 22.37 -6.66 15.35
N ASP A 316 22.00 -7.75 14.68
CA ASP A 316 22.01 -7.84 13.22
C ASP A 316 20.99 -6.84 12.62
N PHE A 317 19.79 -6.74 13.19
CA PHE A 317 18.78 -5.74 12.78
C PHE A 317 19.26 -4.29 12.94
N ALA A 318 19.98 -3.98 14.03
CA ALA A 318 20.55 -2.65 14.21
C ALA A 318 21.58 -2.31 13.12
N ILE A 319 22.50 -3.24 12.82
CA ILE A 319 23.54 -3.03 11.80
C ILE A 319 22.91 -2.91 10.41
N ILE A 320 21.92 -3.75 10.09
CA ILE A 320 21.20 -3.66 8.81
C ILE A 320 20.45 -2.32 8.71
N GLY A 321 19.87 -1.84 9.81
CA GLY A 321 19.26 -0.50 9.86
C GLY A 321 20.25 0.61 9.53
N GLU A 322 21.47 0.58 10.07
CA GLU A 322 22.54 1.53 9.72
C GLU A 322 22.94 1.44 8.24
N ILE A 323 23.07 0.23 7.69
CA ILE A 323 23.36 0.03 6.26
C ILE A 323 22.27 0.67 5.41
N PHE A 324 21.00 0.42 5.73
CA PHE A 324 19.89 1.02 5.01
C PHE A 324 19.83 2.53 5.16
N LEU A 325 20.14 3.08 6.34
CA LEU A 325 20.22 4.53 6.54
C LEU A 325 21.28 5.15 5.63
N ILE A 326 22.47 4.55 5.53
CA ILE A 326 23.50 4.98 4.59
C ILE A 326 23.00 4.90 3.14
N MET A 327 22.28 3.83 2.80
CA MET A 327 21.66 3.64 1.48
C MET A 327 20.60 4.70 1.15
N THR A 328 19.97 5.37 2.12
CA THR A 328 19.07 6.49 1.80
C THR A 328 19.81 7.76 1.35
N SER A 329 21.12 7.82 1.58
CA SER A 329 21.92 9.02 1.39
C SER A 329 22.75 9.00 0.11
N LYS A 330 23.21 10.19 -0.30
CA LYS A 330 24.20 10.37 -1.38
C LYS A 330 25.57 9.72 -1.11
N LEU A 331 25.83 9.23 0.11
CA LEU A 331 27.05 8.45 0.37
C LEU A 331 27.04 7.09 -0.31
N PHE A 332 25.85 6.50 -0.50
CA PHE A 332 25.74 5.23 -1.19
C PHE A 332 25.82 5.45 -2.71
N PRO A 333 26.60 4.65 -3.44
CA PRO A 333 26.92 4.92 -4.85
C PRO A 333 25.78 4.48 -5.79
N TRP A 334 24.59 5.08 -5.63
CA TRP A 334 23.41 4.78 -6.46
C TRP A 334 23.67 4.94 -7.96
N GLY A 335 24.54 5.87 -8.36
CA GLY A 335 24.92 6.05 -9.77
C GLY A 335 25.56 4.81 -10.40
N MET A 336 26.22 3.96 -9.62
CA MET A 336 26.78 2.68 -10.10
C MET A 336 25.71 1.59 -10.27
N LEU A 337 24.52 1.81 -9.72
CA LEU A 337 23.43 0.83 -9.67
C LEU A 337 22.23 1.23 -10.54
N GLU A 338 22.32 2.35 -11.26
CA GLU A 338 21.24 2.91 -12.08
C GLU A 338 20.85 1.94 -13.22
N ASP A 339 21.80 1.19 -13.77
CA ASP A 339 21.54 0.19 -14.82
C ASP A 339 21.19 -1.21 -14.27
N THR A 340 21.00 -1.32 -12.96
CA THR A 340 20.66 -2.58 -12.30
C THR A 340 19.17 -2.64 -11.94
N PRO A 341 18.62 -3.84 -11.65
CA PRO A 341 17.25 -3.96 -11.14
C PRO A 341 16.97 -3.16 -9.86
N LEU A 342 18.00 -2.72 -9.12
CA LEU A 342 17.82 -1.87 -7.93
C LEU A 342 17.26 -0.49 -8.27
N ARG A 343 17.33 -0.04 -9.52
CA ARG A 343 16.68 1.19 -9.99
C ARG A 343 15.18 1.22 -9.68
N ILE A 344 14.54 0.06 -9.57
CA ILE A 344 13.11 -0.06 -9.24
C ILE A 344 12.74 0.61 -7.91
N ILE A 345 13.71 0.85 -7.02
CA ILE A 345 13.46 1.58 -5.77
C ILE A 345 12.97 3.00 -6.03
N GLN A 346 13.43 3.64 -7.12
CA GLN A 346 13.18 5.04 -7.55
C GLN A 346 13.59 6.12 -6.52
N PHE A 347 13.21 5.93 -5.26
CA PHE A 347 13.38 6.82 -4.14
C PHE A 347 14.05 6.07 -2.98
N PRO A 348 15.36 6.29 -2.72
CA PRO A 348 16.09 5.58 -1.68
C PRO A 348 15.47 5.73 -0.28
N TRP A 349 14.79 6.84 0.00
CA TRP A 349 14.10 7.06 1.26
C TRP A 349 12.99 6.05 1.56
N ARG A 350 12.49 5.28 0.58
CA ARG A 350 11.56 4.15 0.82
C ARG A 350 12.14 3.10 1.77
N LEU A 351 13.48 3.04 1.94
CA LEU A 351 14.11 2.19 2.95
C LEU A 351 13.80 2.64 4.39
N ASN A 352 13.34 3.88 4.60
CA ASN A 352 12.95 4.38 5.92
C ASN A 352 11.82 3.56 6.54
N MET A 353 10.98 2.90 5.74
CA MET A 353 10.02 1.91 6.23
C MET A 353 10.71 0.80 7.06
N LEU A 354 11.80 0.25 6.52
CA LEU A 354 12.55 -0.84 7.14
C LEU A 354 13.40 -0.32 8.29
N ILE A 355 14.07 0.82 8.11
CA ILE A 355 14.86 1.48 9.16
C ILE A 355 14.00 1.73 10.40
N THR A 356 12.79 2.24 10.19
CA THR A 356 11.82 2.56 11.24
C THR A 356 11.52 1.33 12.11
N VAL A 357 11.18 0.18 11.52
CA VAL A 357 10.88 -1.02 12.31
C VAL A 357 12.12 -1.61 12.98
N LEU A 358 13.27 -1.62 12.31
CA LEU A 358 14.52 -2.19 12.83
C LEU A 358 15.05 -1.39 14.03
N PHE A 359 15.08 -0.06 13.93
CA PHE A 359 15.48 0.81 15.04
C PHE A 359 14.46 0.81 16.18
N SER A 360 13.16 0.70 15.88
CA SER A 360 12.13 0.50 16.90
C SER A 360 12.34 -0.79 17.70
N ILE A 361 12.71 -1.90 17.03
CA ILE A 361 13.06 -3.16 17.70
C ILE A 361 14.27 -3.00 18.60
N PHE A 362 15.32 -2.32 18.11
CA PHE A 362 16.54 -2.08 18.87
C PHE A 362 16.26 -1.29 20.16
N LEU A 363 15.53 -0.17 20.05
CA LEU A 363 15.18 0.67 21.18
C LEU A 363 14.28 -0.07 22.18
N ALA A 364 13.27 -0.80 21.70
CA ALA A 364 12.37 -1.57 22.57
C ALA A 364 13.06 -2.77 23.25
N ALA A 365 14.07 -3.36 22.60
CA ALA A 365 14.86 -4.44 23.18
C ALA A 365 15.67 -3.98 24.38
N ASP A 366 15.99 -2.69 24.44
CA ASP A 366 16.71 -2.04 25.54
C ASP A 366 17.99 -2.81 25.92
N PRO A 367 18.93 -3.00 24.98
CA PRO A 367 20.12 -3.84 25.20
C PRO A 367 21.06 -3.29 26.28
N LEU A 368 20.91 -2.00 26.62
CA LEU A 368 21.68 -1.30 27.65
C LEU A 368 20.92 -1.16 28.98
N HIS A 369 19.70 -1.70 29.08
CA HIS A 369 18.85 -1.64 30.27
C HIS A 369 18.52 -0.21 30.75
N LEU A 370 18.51 0.77 29.84
CA LEU A 370 18.20 2.18 30.11
C LEU A 370 16.75 2.34 30.58
N PHE A 371 15.85 1.48 30.11
CA PHE A 371 14.42 1.54 30.41
C PHE A 371 13.98 0.39 31.33
N ALA A 372 14.88 -0.11 32.18
CA ALA A 372 14.55 -1.15 33.17
C ALA A 372 13.40 -0.73 34.11
N LYS A 373 13.36 0.56 34.50
CA LYS A 373 12.28 1.12 35.32
C LYS A 373 11.04 1.43 34.48
N LYS A 374 9.87 1.00 34.94
CA LYS A 374 8.57 1.27 34.26
C LYS A 374 8.34 2.77 34.00
N GLN A 375 8.73 3.64 34.93
CA GLN A 375 8.58 5.09 34.79
C GLN A 375 9.32 5.65 33.57
N LEU A 376 10.53 5.15 33.28
CA LEU A 376 11.31 5.62 32.13
C LEU A 376 10.67 5.22 30.80
N LYS A 377 10.04 4.04 30.73
CA LYS A 377 9.24 3.64 29.56
C LYS A 377 8.05 4.58 29.35
N VAL A 378 7.34 4.92 30.43
CA VAL A 378 6.20 5.84 30.39
C VAL A 378 6.64 7.24 29.96
N ILE A 379 7.77 7.74 30.48
CA ILE A 379 8.34 9.03 30.08
C ILE A 379 8.69 9.02 28.59
N LEU A 380 9.35 7.98 28.09
CA LEU A 380 9.69 7.88 26.66
C LEU A 380 8.44 7.83 25.79
N VAL A 381 7.42 7.06 26.17
CA VAL A 381 6.14 7.01 25.45
C VAL A 381 5.44 8.38 25.45
N GLY A 382 5.41 9.07 26.60
CA GLY A 382 4.85 10.42 26.70
C GLY A 382 5.62 11.43 25.86
N PHE A 383 6.96 11.35 25.85
CA PHE A 383 7.82 12.19 25.02
C PHE A 383 7.55 11.98 23.52
N ILE A 384 7.46 10.73 23.06
CA ILE A 384 7.14 10.40 21.66
C ILE A 384 5.76 10.97 21.29
N LEU A 385 4.75 10.79 22.14
CA LEU A 385 3.40 11.31 21.89
C LEU A 385 3.39 12.84 21.75
N VAL A 386 4.02 13.56 22.69
CA VAL A 386 4.11 15.02 22.63
C VAL A 386 4.87 15.47 21.39
N LEU A 387 5.96 14.77 21.04
CA LEU A 387 6.75 15.07 19.86
C LEU A 387 5.92 14.91 18.57
N THR A 388 5.19 13.79 18.42
CA THR A 388 4.32 13.55 17.25
C THR A 388 3.23 14.60 17.12
N LEU A 389 2.48 14.87 18.21
CA LEU A 389 1.41 15.88 18.20
C LEU A 389 1.96 17.29 17.91
N ASN A 390 3.12 17.63 18.46
CA ASN A 390 3.77 18.90 18.17
C ASN A 390 4.17 19.01 16.69
N SER A 391 4.73 17.94 16.11
CA SER A 391 5.09 17.93 14.70
C SER A 391 3.88 18.06 13.78
N GLU A 392 2.75 17.42 14.10
CA GLU A 392 1.51 17.57 13.34
C GLU A 392 0.93 19.00 13.46
N LEU A 393 0.98 19.59 14.65
CA LEU A 393 0.60 21.00 14.84
C LEU A 393 1.49 21.94 14.02
N LEU A 394 2.81 21.68 13.98
CA LEU A 394 3.75 22.46 13.17
C LEU A 394 3.50 22.27 11.67
N LEU A 395 3.17 21.05 11.23
CA LEU A 395 2.82 20.76 9.84
C LEU A 395 1.61 21.62 9.40
N VAL A 396 0.51 21.56 10.16
CA VAL A 396 -0.69 22.35 9.88
C VAL A 396 -0.41 23.86 9.94
N LYS A 397 0.41 24.30 10.90
CA LYS A 397 0.75 25.72 11.06
C LYS A 397 1.63 26.26 9.93
N ASN A 398 2.63 25.48 9.50
CA ASN A 398 3.62 25.92 8.52
C ASN A 398 3.09 25.81 7.09
N TYR A 399 2.11 24.92 6.85
CA TYR A 399 1.50 24.66 5.55
C TYR A 399 -0.03 24.78 5.61
N PRO A 400 -0.58 25.97 5.92
CA PRO A 400 -2.02 26.15 6.14
C PRO A 400 -2.86 25.99 4.87
N HIS A 401 -2.24 26.09 3.68
CA HIS A 401 -2.92 25.97 2.39
C HIS A 401 -3.30 24.52 2.04
N GLU A 402 -2.64 23.54 2.66
CA GLU A 402 -2.92 22.09 2.49
C GLU A 402 -3.98 21.60 3.48
N TYR A 403 -4.56 22.50 4.29
CA TYR A 403 -5.59 22.17 5.27
C TYR A 403 -6.99 22.38 4.69
N ASP A 404 -7.49 21.36 4.01
CA ASP A 404 -8.74 21.38 3.28
C ASP A 404 -9.95 21.16 4.17
N THR A 405 -11.06 21.87 3.90
CA THR A 405 -12.35 21.49 4.49
C THR A 405 -12.77 20.12 3.97
N TYR A 406 -13.53 19.37 4.77
CA TYR A 406 -14.13 18.11 4.29
C TYR A 406 -14.95 18.32 3.02
N THR A 407 -15.61 19.46 2.86
CA THR A 407 -16.33 19.80 1.63
C THR A 407 -15.38 19.82 0.42
N SER A 408 -14.26 20.56 0.50
CA SER A 408 -13.21 20.59 -0.53
C SER A 408 -12.66 19.19 -0.84
N PHE A 409 -12.36 18.41 0.20
CA PHE A 409 -11.84 17.06 0.05
C PHE A 409 -12.84 16.12 -0.65
N ASN A 410 -14.14 16.26 -0.34
CA ASN A 410 -15.19 15.46 -0.97
C ASN A 410 -15.42 15.79 -2.45
N HIS A 411 -14.93 16.94 -2.94
CA HIS A 411 -14.90 17.24 -4.37
C HIS A 411 -13.75 16.47 -5.00
N LEU A 412 -14.08 15.37 -5.70
CA LEU A 412 -13.11 14.49 -6.32
C LEU A 412 -12.78 14.95 -7.73
N ASP A 413 -11.50 15.09 -8.03
CA ASP A 413 -11.01 15.25 -9.40
C ASP A 413 -10.76 13.86 -10.01
N SER A 414 -11.60 13.45 -10.97
CA SER A 414 -11.50 12.14 -11.61
C SER A 414 -10.21 11.93 -12.43
N TYR A 415 -9.47 12.99 -12.77
CA TYR A 415 -8.26 12.91 -13.60
C TYR A 415 -6.96 12.84 -12.79
N SER A 416 -7.04 12.89 -11.46
CA SER A 416 -5.91 12.64 -10.55
C SER A 416 -5.52 11.16 -10.52
N ILE A 417 -4.81 10.69 -11.56
CA ILE A 417 -4.40 9.28 -11.75
C ILE A 417 -3.01 8.93 -11.18
N GLY A 418 -2.45 9.81 -10.34
CA GLY A 418 -1.09 9.71 -9.78
C GLY A 418 -0.02 10.25 -10.73
N SER A 419 1.24 10.32 -10.27
CA SER A 419 2.32 11.13 -10.85
C SER A 419 2.86 10.73 -12.24
N GLY A 420 2.32 9.69 -12.92
CA GLY A 420 3.02 9.06 -14.05
C GLY A 420 2.20 8.57 -15.24
N GLU A 421 0.87 8.78 -15.27
CA GLU A 421 -0.02 8.19 -16.30
C GLU A 421 0.22 6.67 -16.51
N GLU A 422 0.76 5.98 -15.50
CA GLU A 422 1.54 4.75 -15.67
C GLU A 422 0.72 3.62 -16.31
N TYR A 423 -0.56 3.53 -15.94
CA TYR A 423 -1.47 2.48 -16.39
C TYR A 423 -2.38 2.94 -17.53
N LEU A 424 -2.08 4.08 -18.16
CA LEU A 424 -2.65 4.39 -19.47
C LEU A 424 -1.93 3.58 -20.55
N PRO A 425 -2.66 3.09 -21.58
CA PRO A 425 -2.03 2.58 -22.79
C PRO A 425 -1.13 3.64 -23.41
N LYS A 426 -0.04 3.24 -24.07
CA LYS A 426 0.89 4.18 -24.74
C LYS A 426 0.19 5.13 -25.73
N GLN A 427 -0.92 4.70 -26.31
CA GLN A 427 -1.74 5.44 -27.26
C GLN A 427 -2.64 6.50 -26.62
N ALA A 428 -2.97 6.34 -25.34
CA ALA A 428 -3.84 7.27 -24.61
C ALA A 428 -3.04 8.47 -24.08
N SER A 429 -3.70 9.59 -23.86
CA SER A 429 -3.11 10.80 -23.28
C SER A 429 -4.09 11.42 -22.30
N LEU A 430 -3.63 11.68 -21.07
CA LEU A 430 -4.44 12.31 -20.02
C LEU A 430 -5.08 13.61 -20.53
N LYS A 431 -4.25 14.55 -20.99
CA LYS A 431 -4.69 15.85 -21.51
C LYS A 431 -5.73 15.76 -22.63
N LYS A 432 -5.61 14.77 -23.54
CA LYS A 432 -6.58 14.58 -24.62
C LYS A 432 -7.90 14.02 -24.12
N LEU A 433 -7.86 13.09 -23.16
CA LEU A 433 -9.06 12.48 -22.59
C LEU A 433 -9.84 13.45 -21.70
N GLU A 434 -9.14 14.34 -21.00
CA GLU A 434 -9.76 15.40 -20.19
C GLU A 434 -10.58 16.38 -21.02
N GLY A 435 -10.09 16.77 -22.21
CA GLY A 435 -10.82 17.64 -23.13
C GLY A 435 -11.86 16.94 -24.02
N MET A 436 -12.05 15.62 -23.88
CA MET A 436 -12.92 14.86 -24.77
C MET A 436 -14.36 14.79 -24.23
N ALA A 437 -15.34 14.99 -25.12
CA ALA A 437 -16.74 14.76 -24.77
C ALA A 437 -17.00 13.28 -24.46
N HIS A 438 -17.72 13.01 -23.37
CA HIS A 438 -17.98 11.66 -22.89
C HIS A 438 -19.15 10.98 -23.64
N VAL A 439 -19.01 10.84 -24.96
CA VAL A 439 -20.02 10.25 -25.87
C VAL A 439 -19.35 9.42 -26.96
N PRO A 440 -20.06 8.47 -27.61
CA PRO A 440 -19.55 7.76 -28.77
C PRO A 440 -19.24 8.74 -29.91
N THR A 441 -18.03 8.64 -30.48
CA THR A 441 -17.59 9.52 -31.57
C THR A 441 -17.35 8.73 -32.85
N VAL A 442 -17.83 9.29 -33.97
CA VAL A 442 -17.68 8.69 -35.30
C VAL A 442 -16.29 9.06 -35.83
N GLU A 443 -15.42 8.07 -36.00
CA GLU A 443 -14.09 8.28 -36.59
C GLU A 443 -14.16 8.19 -38.13
N LYS A 444 -15.00 7.29 -38.65
CA LYS A 444 -15.18 7.08 -40.09
C LYS A 444 -16.58 6.55 -40.39
N GLY A 445 -17.13 6.91 -41.55
CA GLY A 445 -18.41 6.41 -42.04
C GLY A 445 -19.60 7.26 -41.60
N THR A 446 -20.80 6.87 -42.06
CA THR A 446 -22.07 7.53 -41.72
C THR A 446 -22.88 6.62 -40.80
N ILE A 447 -23.54 7.22 -39.81
CA ILE A 447 -24.33 6.51 -38.80
C ILE A 447 -25.22 7.49 -38.06
N GLU A 448 -26.39 7.04 -37.65
CA GLU A 448 -27.21 7.72 -36.64
C GLU A 448 -27.05 6.99 -35.31
N ILE A 449 -26.66 7.70 -34.24
CA ILE A 449 -26.51 7.15 -32.88
C ILE A 449 -27.58 7.75 -31.97
N THR A 450 -28.34 6.91 -31.29
CA THR A 450 -29.37 7.34 -30.33
C THR A 450 -29.32 6.56 -29.03
N GLY A 451 -29.81 7.19 -27.95
CA GLY A 451 -30.01 6.51 -26.66
C GLY A 451 -28.72 6.03 -25.99
N PHE A 452 -27.61 6.77 -26.13
CA PHE A 452 -26.37 6.45 -25.43
C PHE A 452 -26.57 6.47 -23.92
N LYS A 453 -26.15 5.38 -23.27
CA LYS A 453 -26.14 5.21 -21.83
C LYS A 453 -24.84 4.53 -21.42
N GLN A 454 -24.28 5.00 -20.32
CA GLN A 454 -23.18 4.33 -19.65
C GLN A 454 -23.50 4.17 -18.16
N ASN A 455 -23.29 2.96 -17.65
CA ASN A 455 -23.37 2.66 -16.22
C ASN A 455 -22.15 1.84 -15.82
N ALA A 456 -21.20 2.49 -15.14
CA ALA A 456 -19.83 1.99 -14.97
C ALA A 456 -19.24 1.51 -16.32
N SER A 457 -18.80 0.25 -16.38
CA SER A 457 -18.17 -0.35 -17.57
C SER A 457 -19.17 -0.69 -18.68
N LYS A 458 -20.48 -0.65 -18.39
CA LYS A 458 -21.53 -1.02 -19.34
C LYS A 458 -21.90 0.16 -20.22
N ILE A 459 -21.66 0.03 -21.52
CA ILE A 459 -22.08 0.98 -22.55
C ILE A 459 -23.17 0.37 -23.42
N SER A 460 -24.20 1.16 -23.71
CA SER A 460 -25.21 0.79 -24.70
C SER A 460 -25.68 1.99 -25.53
N PHE A 461 -25.91 1.79 -26.81
CA PHE A 461 -26.59 2.75 -27.69
C PHE A 461 -27.18 2.02 -28.91
N ASN A 462 -28.18 2.65 -29.52
CA ASN A 462 -28.76 2.17 -30.77
C ASN A 462 -28.09 2.85 -31.96
N PHE A 463 -28.02 2.13 -33.08
CA PHE A 463 -27.55 2.69 -34.34
C PHE A 463 -28.44 2.32 -35.51
N ASN A 464 -28.57 3.25 -36.45
CA ASN A 464 -29.23 3.07 -37.73
C ASN A 464 -28.32 3.56 -38.86
N ASP A 465 -28.60 3.06 -40.07
CA ASP A 465 -27.96 3.48 -41.33
C ASP A 465 -26.43 3.48 -41.29
N ALA A 466 -25.85 2.56 -40.53
CA ALA A 466 -24.41 2.42 -40.41
C ALA A 466 -23.83 1.79 -41.69
N ASN A 467 -22.87 2.47 -42.32
CA ASN A 467 -22.12 1.91 -43.44
C ASN A 467 -20.63 1.90 -43.12
N ASN A 468 -20.13 0.72 -42.73
CA ASN A 468 -18.75 0.48 -42.29
C ASN A 468 -18.24 1.55 -41.32
N ALA A 469 -19.12 1.96 -40.39
CA ALA A 469 -18.90 3.09 -39.52
C ALA A 469 -18.02 2.68 -38.33
N ARG A 470 -16.89 3.36 -38.13
CA ARG A 470 -15.97 3.12 -37.01
C ARG A 470 -16.26 4.11 -35.89
N ILE A 471 -16.61 3.58 -34.73
CA ILE A 471 -17.04 4.36 -33.57
C ILE A 471 -16.05 4.17 -32.44
N ASN A 472 -15.48 5.26 -31.97
CA ASN A 472 -14.74 5.30 -30.72
C ASN A 472 -15.74 5.41 -29.56
N LEU A 473 -15.60 4.52 -28.60
CA LEU A 473 -16.39 4.47 -27.38
C LEU A 473 -15.70 5.31 -26.29
N PRO A 474 -16.46 5.95 -25.40
CA PRO A 474 -15.89 6.76 -24.32
C PRO A 474 -15.37 5.88 -23.16
N ILE A 475 -14.53 4.89 -23.48
CA ILE A 475 -13.81 4.01 -22.56
C ILE A 475 -12.40 3.77 -23.06
N ILE A 476 -11.44 3.65 -22.15
CA ILE A 476 -10.10 3.20 -22.51
C ILE A 476 -10.15 1.71 -22.86
N GLY A 477 -9.56 1.34 -24.00
CA GLY A 477 -9.68 0.03 -24.65
C GLY A 477 -8.88 -1.10 -24.00
N TYR A 478 -8.94 -1.24 -22.67
CA TYR A 478 -8.23 -2.29 -21.94
C TYR A 478 -8.68 -3.71 -22.33
N TYR A 479 -7.76 -4.67 -22.21
CA TYR A 479 -8.06 -6.07 -22.46
C TYR A 479 -9.13 -6.60 -21.50
N GLY A 480 -10.21 -7.16 -22.03
CA GLY A 480 -11.36 -7.65 -21.27
C GLY A 480 -12.69 -6.99 -21.67
N TYR A 481 -12.65 -5.78 -22.24
CA TYR A 481 -13.83 -5.18 -22.87
C TYR A 481 -14.27 -5.97 -24.09
N SER A 482 -15.59 -6.19 -24.23
CA SER A 482 -16.15 -6.93 -25.35
C SER A 482 -17.53 -6.44 -25.76
N ALA A 483 -17.79 -6.45 -27.07
CA ALA A 483 -19.09 -6.13 -27.67
C ALA A 483 -19.95 -7.39 -27.96
N LYS A 484 -19.58 -8.56 -27.43
CA LYS A 484 -20.17 -9.87 -27.80
C LYS A 484 -21.69 -10.01 -27.61
N ASN A 485 -22.30 -9.16 -26.78
CA ASN A 485 -23.74 -9.17 -26.49
C ASN A 485 -24.51 -8.11 -27.31
N SER A 486 -23.86 -7.47 -28.28
CA SER A 486 -24.49 -6.51 -29.18
C SER A 486 -25.45 -7.19 -30.15
N LEU A 487 -26.40 -6.42 -30.68
CA LEU A 487 -27.39 -6.86 -31.66
C LEU A 487 -27.11 -6.19 -33.00
N GLY A 488 -27.28 -6.93 -34.10
CA GLY A 488 -26.93 -6.47 -35.45
C GLY A 488 -25.47 -6.76 -35.81
N ASN A 489 -24.97 -6.12 -36.87
CA ASN A 489 -23.60 -6.33 -37.34
C ASN A 489 -22.64 -5.37 -36.61
N VAL A 490 -22.07 -5.87 -35.51
CA VAL A 490 -21.12 -5.17 -34.64
C VAL A 490 -19.83 -5.97 -34.55
N SER A 491 -18.68 -5.36 -34.86
CA SER A 491 -17.39 -6.04 -34.78
C SER A 491 -16.99 -6.35 -33.33
N ALA A 492 -15.99 -7.21 -33.17
CA ALA A 492 -15.26 -7.29 -31.90
C ALA A 492 -14.66 -5.92 -31.55
N LEU A 493 -14.63 -5.61 -30.25
CA LEU A 493 -14.02 -4.39 -29.73
C LEU A 493 -12.50 -4.49 -29.83
N LYS A 494 -11.86 -3.42 -30.32
CA LYS A 494 -10.41 -3.29 -30.38
C LYS A 494 -9.99 -1.94 -29.79
N MET A 495 -8.75 -1.85 -29.32
CA MET A 495 -8.18 -0.57 -28.91
C MET A 495 -7.79 0.25 -30.16
N ASN A 496 -8.24 1.50 -30.21
CA ASN A 496 -7.84 2.46 -31.23
C ASN A 496 -6.34 2.77 -31.06
N PRO A 497 -5.51 2.57 -32.11
CA PRO A 497 -4.06 2.71 -32.01
C PRO A 497 -3.58 4.17 -31.91
N GLN A 498 -4.44 5.16 -32.12
CA GLN A 498 -4.13 6.59 -32.03
C GLN A 498 -4.60 7.23 -30.71
N THR A 499 -5.72 6.76 -30.16
CA THR A 499 -6.36 7.38 -28.97
C THR A 499 -6.33 6.50 -27.74
N GLY A 500 -6.11 5.18 -27.89
CA GLY A 500 -6.22 4.22 -26.80
C GLY A 500 -7.65 3.90 -26.36
N LEU A 501 -8.67 4.43 -27.05
CA LEU A 501 -10.08 4.18 -26.75
C LEU A 501 -10.55 2.83 -27.28
N GLY A 502 -11.61 2.27 -26.71
CA GLY A 502 -12.33 1.14 -27.29
C GLY A 502 -12.99 1.55 -28.61
N GLN A 503 -12.90 0.71 -29.64
CA GLN A 503 -13.46 0.97 -30.96
C GLN A 503 -14.22 -0.25 -31.49
N VAL A 504 -15.35 0.01 -32.14
CA VAL A 504 -16.16 -0.98 -32.87
C VAL A 504 -16.48 -0.49 -34.28
N THR A 505 -16.67 -1.42 -35.20
CA THR A 505 -17.17 -1.17 -36.56
C THR A 505 -18.61 -1.66 -36.66
N LEU A 506 -19.50 -0.83 -37.22
CA LEU A 506 -20.94 -1.06 -37.28
C LEU A 506 -21.42 -1.08 -38.74
N ASN A 507 -22.38 -1.96 -39.03
CA ASN A 507 -23.08 -2.02 -40.32
C ASN A 507 -24.58 -2.26 -40.14
N GLY A 508 -25.40 -1.58 -40.94
CA GLY A 508 -26.86 -1.66 -40.92
C GLY A 508 -27.45 -1.00 -39.67
N LYS A 509 -28.33 -1.73 -38.98
CA LYS A 509 -29.03 -1.26 -37.77
C LYS A 509 -28.88 -2.25 -36.62
N GLY A 510 -28.91 -1.76 -35.40
CA GLY A 510 -28.79 -2.61 -34.22
C GLY A 510 -28.55 -1.85 -32.92
N THR A 511 -28.00 -2.56 -31.94
CA THR A 511 -27.70 -2.03 -30.61
C THR A 511 -26.31 -2.47 -30.20
N VAL A 512 -25.43 -1.53 -29.93
CA VAL A 512 -24.13 -1.81 -29.32
C VAL A 512 -24.33 -2.06 -27.83
N ARG A 513 -23.73 -3.15 -27.31
CA ARG A 513 -23.67 -3.47 -25.89
C ARG A 513 -22.25 -3.91 -25.55
N VAL A 514 -21.54 -3.06 -24.82
CA VAL A 514 -20.16 -3.28 -24.40
C VAL A 514 -20.10 -3.36 -22.88
N ASP A 515 -19.32 -4.30 -22.37
CA ASP A 515 -18.99 -4.39 -20.94
C ASP A 515 -17.59 -5.00 -20.77
N TYR A 516 -17.04 -4.86 -19.57
CA TYR A 516 -15.82 -5.55 -19.16
C TYR A 516 -16.15 -6.96 -18.68
N TYR A 517 -15.60 -7.97 -19.35
CA TYR A 517 -15.78 -9.37 -18.98
C TYR A 517 -14.50 -9.91 -18.37
N GLN A 518 -14.54 -10.27 -17.08
CA GLN A 518 -13.41 -10.91 -16.43
C GLN A 518 -12.98 -12.17 -17.18
N THR A 519 -11.68 -12.25 -17.45
CA THR A 519 -11.05 -13.34 -18.19
C THR A 519 -11.04 -14.62 -17.36
N TRP A 520 -10.77 -15.75 -18.01
CA TRP A 520 -10.59 -17.02 -17.31
C TRP A 520 -9.41 -16.97 -16.32
N ILE A 521 -8.31 -16.29 -16.67
CA ILE A 521 -7.15 -16.11 -15.79
C ILE A 521 -7.54 -15.30 -14.55
N GLN A 522 -8.27 -14.20 -14.71
CA GLN A 522 -8.76 -13.38 -13.60
C GLN A 522 -9.67 -14.17 -12.64
N LYS A 523 -10.56 -15.00 -13.18
CA LYS A 523 -11.47 -15.82 -12.35
C LYS A 523 -10.76 -16.97 -11.64
N SER A 524 -9.96 -17.75 -12.38
CA SER A 524 -9.29 -18.95 -11.86
C SER A 524 -8.20 -18.61 -10.84
N SER A 525 -7.40 -17.57 -11.08
CA SER A 525 -6.37 -17.11 -10.14
C SER A 525 -6.94 -16.71 -8.78
N ARG A 526 -8.10 -16.04 -8.76
CA ARG A 526 -8.84 -15.71 -7.53
C ARG A 526 -9.33 -16.96 -6.79
N ILE A 527 -9.91 -17.92 -7.51
CA ILE A 527 -10.36 -19.19 -6.90
C ILE A 527 -9.18 -19.94 -6.28
N ILE A 528 -8.05 -20.03 -7.00
CA ILE A 528 -6.85 -20.73 -6.52
C ILE A 528 -6.29 -20.03 -5.28
N SER A 529 -6.16 -18.71 -5.30
CA SER A 529 -5.62 -17.94 -4.16
C SER A 529 -6.49 -18.10 -2.91
N ILE A 530 -7.81 -17.96 -3.03
CA ILE A 530 -8.74 -18.11 -1.91
C ILE A 530 -8.74 -19.56 -1.40
N SER A 531 -8.85 -20.55 -2.30
CA SER A 531 -8.94 -21.96 -1.91
C SER A 531 -7.65 -22.44 -1.25
N SER A 532 -6.49 -22.03 -1.76
CA SER A 532 -5.20 -22.38 -1.19
C SER A 532 -5.00 -21.78 0.21
N LEU A 533 -5.42 -20.53 0.41
CA LEU A 533 -5.41 -19.89 1.74
C LEU A 533 -6.36 -20.59 2.72
N LEU A 534 -7.58 -20.97 2.28
CA LEU A 534 -8.53 -21.72 3.11
C LEU A 534 -8.00 -23.10 3.50
N ILE A 535 -7.46 -23.85 2.54
CA ILE A 535 -6.82 -25.15 2.79
C ILE A 535 -5.66 -25.00 3.78
N PHE A 536 -4.86 -23.94 3.65
CA PHE A 536 -3.79 -23.64 4.59
C PHE A 536 -4.31 -23.46 6.02
N PHE A 537 -5.36 -22.66 6.24
CA PHE A 537 -5.95 -22.51 7.57
C PHE A 537 -6.58 -23.80 8.11
N LEU A 538 -7.28 -24.57 7.27
CA LEU A 538 -7.89 -25.85 7.67
C LEU A 538 -6.83 -26.90 8.07
N THR A 539 -5.73 -26.99 7.33
CA THR A 539 -4.61 -27.89 7.65
C THR A 539 -3.90 -27.45 8.94
N PHE A 540 -3.75 -26.14 9.17
CA PHE A 540 -3.18 -25.63 10.41
C PHE A 540 -4.07 -25.92 11.63
N TYR A 541 -5.37 -25.70 11.49
CA TYR A 541 -6.35 -25.98 12.54
C TYR A 541 -6.41 -27.46 12.90
N SER A 542 -6.45 -28.34 11.90
CA SER A 542 -6.48 -29.80 12.12
C SER A 542 -5.21 -30.32 12.81
N LYS A 543 -4.03 -29.81 12.43
CA LYS A 543 -2.76 -30.11 13.14
C LYS A 543 -2.82 -29.69 14.61
N LYS A 544 -3.28 -28.48 14.90
CA LYS A 544 -3.41 -27.98 16.29
C LYS A 544 -4.37 -28.83 17.12
N LYS A 545 -5.47 -29.32 16.52
CA LYS A 545 -6.41 -30.24 17.19
C LYS A 545 -5.78 -31.60 17.46
N ARG A 546 -4.97 -32.13 16.54
CA ARG A 546 -4.26 -33.41 16.72
C ARG A 546 -3.15 -33.36 17.76
N MET A 547 -2.50 -32.21 17.97
CA MET A 547 -1.48 -32.05 19.04
C MET A 547 -2.08 -31.83 20.43
N LYS A 548 -3.39 -31.55 20.52
CA LYS A 548 -4.12 -31.37 21.78
C LYS A 548 -4.85 -32.64 22.24
N LYS A 549 -4.95 -33.63 21.36
CA LYS A 549 -5.38 -35.01 21.69
C LYS A 549 -4.12 -35.83 21.91
#